data_AF-A0AAQ3ME51-F1
#
_entry.id   AF-A0AAQ3ME51-F1
#
_cell.length_a   1.000
_cell.length_b   1.000
_cell.length_c   1.000
_cell.angle_alpha   90.00
_cell.angle_beta   90.00
_cell.angle_gamma   90.00
#
_symmetry.space_group_name_H-M   'P 1'
#
loop_
_entity.id
_entity.type
_entity.pdbx_description
1 polymer ?
#
loop_
_entity_poly.entity_id
_entity_poly.type
_entity_poly.pdbx_seq_one_letter_code
_entity_poly.pdbx_strand_id
1 'polypeptide(L)'
;MAKYIVKQYVAAVGGESALNWVESMYAMGEVRVGTTEFSGSEECMSKKKMVKVKKMQKKGEVGGFVVWQKKPELWCLELVVSGYKISAGSDGKVAWRQTPWHHSHASRGPPRPLRRLLQGLDPRSTANLFNNSICIGEKTVNNEECFILKLEADSNTLQTRSSSNVEIIRHTVWGYFSQRTGLLVQLEDSHLLKLKTTASDAIFWETNMESLIQDYKTVDGINIAHAGKTWVTLSRFGEGPESHSKTRVKEVWKIEEVDFNIKGLSIDCFLPPSDLKKEEEKVVEECRVPASNTKLPYKIQSASFKISVSKVAAVNVDDSSGSESDGDEEDM
;
A
#
# COMPACT_ATOMS: atom_id res chain seq x y z
N MET A 1 9.17 5.26 -30.82
CA MET A 1 8.77 3.97 -30.23
C MET A 1 7.86 4.13 -29.00
N ALA A 2 8.30 4.76 -27.89
CA ALA A 2 7.49 4.85 -26.66
C ALA A 2 6.06 5.41 -26.86
N LYS A 3 5.91 6.55 -27.56
CA LYS A 3 4.59 7.12 -27.89
C LYS A 3 3.67 6.16 -28.65
N TYR A 4 4.24 5.29 -29.49
CA TYR A 4 3.46 4.29 -30.22
C TYR A 4 2.97 3.18 -29.30
N ILE A 5 3.82 2.69 -28.40
CA ILE A 5 3.45 1.70 -27.37
C ILE A 5 2.34 2.24 -26.46
N VAL A 6 2.44 3.51 -26.03
CA VAL A 6 1.38 4.14 -25.22
C VAL A 6 0.08 4.25 -26.02
N LYS A 7 0.12 4.60 -27.31
CA LYS A 7 -1.08 4.62 -28.16
C LYS A 7 -1.70 3.22 -28.32
N GLN A 8 -0.88 2.18 -28.48
CA GLN A 8 -1.37 0.80 -28.52
C GLN A 8 -2.02 0.39 -27.21
N TYR A 9 -1.42 0.75 -26.07
CA TYR A 9 -2.04 0.54 -24.76
C TYR A 9 -3.39 1.24 -24.66
N VAL A 10 -3.47 2.52 -25.03
CA VAL A 10 -4.74 3.28 -25.02
C VAL A 10 -5.80 2.61 -25.90
N ALA A 11 -5.44 2.14 -27.09
CA ALA A 11 -6.37 1.40 -27.94
C ALA A 11 -6.80 0.08 -27.31
N ALA A 12 -5.87 -0.67 -26.72
CA ALA A 12 -6.11 -1.95 -26.07
C ALA A 12 -7.01 -1.84 -24.84
N VAL A 13 -6.99 -0.73 -24.12
CA VAL A 13 -7.82 -0.53 -22.91
C VAL A 13 -9.19 0.05 -23.17
N GLY A 14 -9.55 0.37 -24.42
CA GLY A 14 -10.89 0.90 -24.78
C GLY A 14 -10.88 2.18 -25.61
N GLY A 15 -9.72 2.78 -25.84
CA GLY A 15 -9.54 3.97 -26.66
C GLY A 15 -9.75 5.29 -25.93
N GLU A 16 -9.31 6.40 -26.54
CA GLU A 16 -9.32 7.73 -25.92
C GLU A 16 -10.74 8.20 -25.55
N SER A 17 -11.73 7.92 -26.39
CA SER A 17 -13.13 8.32 -26.16
C SER A 17 -13.70 7.70 -24.88
N ALA A 18 -13.48 6.40 -24.65
CA ALA A 18 -13.95 5.71 -23.46
C ALA A 18 -13.26 6.25 -22.19
N LEU A 19 -11.93 6.45 -22.24
CA LEU A 19 -11.16 7.00 -21.12
C LEU A 19 -11.49 8.47 -20.80
N ASN A 20 -11.95 9.23 -21.80
CA ASN A 20 -12.35 10.62 -21.63
C ASN A 20 -13.76 10.75 -21.04
N TRP A 21 -14.63 9.78 -21.27
CA TRP A 21 -15.99 9.74 -20.74
C TRP A 21 -16.08 9.44 -19.23
N VAL A 22 -15.07 8.76 -18.66
CA VAL A 22 -15.05 8.45 -17.23
C VAL A 22 -14.72 9.71 -16.40
N GLU A 23 -15.63 10.19 -15.57
CA GLU A 23 -15.42 11.30 -14.63
C GLU A 23 -15.13 10.81 -13.20
N SER A 24 -15.66 9.65 -12.84
CA SER A 24 -15.46 9.03 -11.54
C SER A 24 -15.45 7.51 -11.64
N MET A 25 -14.91 6.87 -10.62
CA MET A 25 -14.73 5.43 -10.56
C MET A 25 -14.85 4.93 -9.13
N TYR A 26 -15.38 3.72 -8.99
CA TYR A 26 -15.35 2.90 -7.79
C TYR A 26 -14.70 1.55 -8.10
N ALA A 27 -13.96 1.01 -7.15
CA ALA A 27 -13.54 -0.38 -7.18
C ALA A 27 -13.48 -0.96 -5.77
N MET A 28 -13.92 -2.21 -5.61
CA MET A 28 -13.76 -2.96 -4.37
C MET A 28 -13.20 -4.35 -4.62
N GLY A 29 -12.57 -4.90 -3.60
CA GLY A 29 -12.26 -6.30 -3.61
C GLY A 29 -11.39 -6.74 -2.44
N GLU A 30 -10.73 -7.87 -2.64
CA GLU A 30 -9.97 -8.56 -1.62
C GLU A 30 -8.47 -8.36 -1.81
N VAL A 31 -7.77 -8.37 -0.69
CA VAL A 31 -6.32 -8.34 -0.64
C VAL A 31 -5.81 -9.34 0.37
N ARG A 32 -4.70 -9.99 0.03
CA ARG A 32 -3.95 -10.88 0.91
C ARG A 32 -2.53 -10.37 1.06
N VAL A 33 -2.16 -9.98 2.27
CA VAL A 33 -0.86 -9.41 2.61
C VAL A 33 -0.04 -10.41 3.40
N GLY A 34 1.22 -10.61 3.05
CA GLY A 34 2.16 -11.44 3.80
C GLY A 34 3.53 -10.78 3.88
N THR A 35 4.10 -10.73 5.07
CA THR A 35 5.42 -10.13 5.31
C THR A 35 6.48 -11.22 5.47
N THR A 36 7.65 -11.00 4.87
CA THR A 36 8.87 -11.74 5.15
C THR A 36 9.97 -10.74 5.47
N GLU A 37 10.46 -10.76 6.71
CA GLU A 37 11.59 -9.94 7.15
C GLU A 37 12.88 -10.74 7.01
N PHE A 38 13.93 -10.09 6.51
CA PHE A 38 15.29 -10.62 6.52
C PHE A 38 16.18 -9.64 7.30
N SER A 39 16.58 -10.02 8.51
CA SER A 39 17.68 -9.34 9.20
C SER A 39 18.99 -9.89 8.65
N GLY A 40 19.76 -9.07 7.93
CA GLY A 40 21.09 -9.45 7.47
C GLY A 40 22.10 -9.28 8.59
N SER A 41 22.60 -10.38 9.14
CA SER A 41 23.90 -10.40 9.83
C SER A 41 24.91 -10.97 8.83
N GLU A 42 25.60 -10.12 8.09
CA GLU A 42 26.83 -10.51 7.38
C GLU A 42 28.02 -10.07 8.22
N GLU A 43 28.62 -11.02 8.94
CA GLU A 43 30.04 -10.94 9.29
C GLU A 43 30.70 -12.27 8.96
N CYS A 44 31.92 -12.16 8.44
CA CYS A 44 32.63 -13.17 7.66
C CYS A 44 33.20 -14.31 8.53
N MET A 45 33.47 -15.45 7.86
CA MET A 45 34.31 -16.58 8.26
C MET A 45 33.78 -17.55 9.34
N SER A 46 33.21 -18.68 8.88
CA SER A 46 33.76 -20.03 9.12
C SER A 46 32.81 -21.11 8.58
N LYS A 47 33.35 -21.98 7.72
CA LYS A 47 32.70 -23.21 7.25
C LYS A 47 32.34 -24.09 8.46
N LYS A 48 31.06 -24.19 8.85
CA LYS A 48 30.34 -25.37 9.42
C LYS A 48 29.13 -24.94 10.28
N LYS A 49 28.00 -24.67 9.63
CA LYS A 49 26.62 -25.08 10.01
C LYS A 49 25.63 -24.30 9.14
N MET A 50 25.16 -24.91 8.05
CA MET A 50 23.93 -24.46 7.41
C MET A 50 22.77 -24.75 8.35
N VAL A 51 22.51 -23.87 9.32
CA VAL A 51 21.19 -23.83 9.96
C VAL A 51 20.25 -23.21 8.94
N LYS A 52 19.50 -24.08 8.28
CA LYS A 52 18.43 -23.78 7.35
C LYS A 52 17.55 -22.69 7.96
N VAL A 53 17.71 -21.44 7.51
CA VAL A 53 16.80 -20.32 7.84
C VAL A 53 15.42 -20.78 7.38
N LYS A 54 14.61 -21.24 8.34
CA LYS A 54 13.30 -21.80 8.08
C LYS A 54 12.43 -20.63 7.68
N LYS A 55 12.23 -20.45 6.36
CA LYS A 55 11.32 -19.47 5.76
C LYS A 55 9.91 -19.76 6.28
N MET A 56 9.57 -19.21 7.45
CA MET A 56 8.26 -19.36 8.04
C MET A 56 7.33 -18.44 7.27
N GLN A 57 6.78 -18.95 6.17
CA GLN A 57 5.80 -18.23 5.38
C GLN A 57 4.51 -18.19 6.21
N LYS A 58 4.33 -17.13 7.01
CA LYS A 58 3.07 -16.90 7.72
C LYS A 58 1.94 -16.92 6.69
N LYS A 59 0.84 -17.61 7.01
CA LYS A 59 -0.39 -17.58 6.22
C LYS A 59 -0.78 -16.10 6.08
N GLY A 60 -0.77 -15.59 4.86
CA GLY A 60 -1.01 -14.16 4.61
C GLY A 60 -2.36 -13.74 5.18
N GLU A 61 -2.40 -12.53 5.71
CA GLU A 61 -3.56 -11.87 6.26
C GLU A 61 -4.49 -11.45 5.13
N VAL A 62 -5.77 -11.82 5.22
CA VAL A 62 -6.79 -11.47 4.24
C VAL A 62 -7.55 -10.24 4.72
N GLY A 63 -7.89 -9.37 3.78
CA GLY A 63 -8.67 -8.19 4.02
C GLY A 63 -9.39 -7.71 2.78
N GLY A 64 -10.10 -6.60 2.91
CA GLY A 64 -10.84 -5.96 1.84
C GLY A 64 -10.35 -4.53 1.61
N PHE A 65 -10.55 -4.03 0.41
CA PHE A 65 -10.31 -2.63 0.09
C PHE A 65 -11.42 -2.05 -0.77
N VAL A 66 -11.57 -0.74 -0.67
CA VAL A 66 -12.44 0.08 -1.50
C VAL A 66 -11.66 1.29 -1.96
N VAL A 67 -11.71 1.59 -3.26
CA VAL A 67 -11.12 2.78 -3.88
C VAL A 67 -12.21 3.57 -4.58
N TRP A 68 -12.22 4.87 -4.30
CA TRP A 68 -13.01 5.87 -5.00
C TRP A 68 -12.06 6.82 -5.72
N GLN A 69 -12.43 7.23 -6.93
CA GLN A 69 -11.70 8.23 -7.70
C GLN A 69 -12.68 9.18 -8.37
N LYS A 70 -12.33 10.47 -8.44
CA LYS A 70 -13.07 11.47 -9.21
C LYS A 70 -12.09 12.46 -9.85
N LYS A 71 -12.37 12.89 -11.08
CA LYS A 71 -11.53 13.88 -11.77
C LYS A 71 -11.80 15.30 -11.25
N PRO A 72 -10.78 16.17 -11.21
CA PRO A 72 -9.35 15.87 -11.38
C PRO A 72 -8.69 15.41 -10.06
N GLU A 73 -7.90 14.34 -10.12
CA GLU A 73 -6.95 13.94 -9.05
C GLU A 73 -7.51 13.70 -7.62
N LEU A 74 -8.82 13.50 -7.49
CA LEU A 74 -9.47 13.13 -6.24
C LEU A 74 -9.47 11.62 -6.09
N TRP A 75 -9.08 11.12 -4.93
CA TRP A 75 -9.18 9.70 -4.64
C TRP A 75 -9.28 9.43 -3.14
N CYS A 76 -9.91 8.33 -2.78
CA CYS A 76 -10.01 7.83 -1.41
C CYS A 76 -9.84 6.30 -1.44
N LEU A 77 -9.09 5.77 -0.48
CA LEU A 77 -8.82 4.35 -0.28
C LEU A 77 -9.16 4.01 1.15
N GLU A 78 -10.00 2.98 1.33
CA GLU A 78 -10.15 2.29 2.60
C GLU A 78 -9.64 0.86 2.46
N LEU A 79 -8.84 0.42 3.43
CA LEU A 79 -8.25 -0.90 3.48
C LEU A 79 -8.46 -1.47 4.88
N VAL A 80 -9.05 -2.66 4.97
CA VAL A 80 -9.23 -3.37 6.23
C VAL A 80 -8.52 -4.71 6.12
N VAL A 81 -7.44 -4.89 6.89
CA VAL A 81 -6.65 -6.13 6.95
C VAL A 81 -6.27 -6.35 8.41
N SER A 82 -6.33 -7.56 8.94
CA SER A 82 -5.80 -7.77 10.30
C SER A 82 -6.68 -7.24 11.42
N GLY A 83 -7.93 -6.85 11.14
CA GLY A 83 -8.75 -6.06 12.06
C GLY A 83 -8.33 -4.58 12.14
N TYR A 84 -7.38 -4.15 11.31
CA TYR A 84 -6.91 -2.77 11.23
C TYR A 84 -7.51 -2.08 10.01
N LYS A 85 -8.10 -0.91 10.23
CA LYS A 85 -8.54 0.00 9.16
C LYS A 85 -7.44 1.01 8.84
N ILE A 86 -7.11 1.12 7.56
CA ILE A 86 -6.23 2.13 7.00
C ILE A 86 -7.07 2.93 6.01
N SER A 87 -7.06 4.26 6.17
CA SER A 87 -7.74 5.18 5.25
C SER A 87 -6.72 6.13 4.66
N ALA A 88 -6.85 6.46 3.38
CA ALA A 88 -6.02 7.46 2.72
C ALA A 88 -6.81 8.15 1.63
N GLY A 89 -6.47 9.39 1.32
CA GLY A 89 -7.14 10.12 0.25
C GLY A 89 -6.35 11.32 -0.23
N SER A 90 -6.89 11.99 -1.24
CA SER A 90 -6.40 13.23 -1.80
C SER A 90 -7.58 14.06 -2.30
N ASP A 91 -7.61 15.34 -1.91
CA ASP A 91 -8.55 16.34 -2.42
C ASP A 91 -7.99 17.13 -3.62
N GLY A 92 -6.87 16.65 -4.19
CA GLY A 92 -6.14 17.30 -5.28
C GLY A 92 -5.19 18.41 -4.80
N LYS A 93 -5.29 18.85 -3.54
CA LYS A 93 -4.40 19.84 -2.92
C LYS A 93 -3.47 19.20 -1.89
N VAL A 94 -4.00 18.25 -1.12
CA VAL A 94 -3.32 17.58 -0.02
C VAL A 94 -3.66 16.09 -0.06
N ALA A 95 -2.63 15.26 0.04
CA ALA A 95 -2.81 13.84 0.33
C ALA A 95 -2.84 13.63 1.86
N TRP A 96 -3.72 12.75 2.33
CA TRP A 96 -3.87 12.40 3.72
C TRP A 96 -3.87 10.88 3.91
N ARG A 97 -3.44 10.41 5.08
CA ARG A 97 -3.52 8.99 5.47
C ARG A 97 -3.73 8.86 6.96
N GLN A 98 -4.50 7.86 7.36
CA GLN A 98 -4.80 7.49 8.72
C GLN A 98 -4.45 6.01 8.89
N THR A 99 -3.64 5.73 9.90
CA THR A 99 -3.16 4.37 10.19
C THR A 99 -3.33 4.09 11.69
N PRO A 100 -3.56 2.82 12.10
CA PRO A 100 -3.89 2.49 13.49
C PRO A 100 -2.80 2.87 14.50
N TRP A 101 -1.55 2.82 14.05
CA TRP A 101 -0.35 3.09 14.85
C TRP A 101 -0.08 4.58 15.07
N HIS A 102 -0.77 5.48 14.36
CA HIS A 102 -0.79 6.90 14.69
C HIS A 102 -2.11 7.18 15.39
N HIS A 103 -2.08 7.20 16.72
CA HIS A 103 -3.26 7.49 17.52
C HIS A 103 -3.80 8.88 17.15
N SER A 104 -5.03 8.87 16.63
CA SER A 104 -5.92 10.03 16.49
C SER A 104 -5.65 11.07 15.41
N HIS A 105 -4.66 10.94 14.52
CA HIS A 105 -4.40 11.99 13.52
C HIS A 105 -4.00 11.46 12.15
N ALA A 106 -4.66 11.96 11.10
CA ALA A 106 -4.22 11.76 9.72
C ALA A 106 -2.96 12.62 9.42
N SER A 107 -2.02 12.07 8.63
CA SER A 107 -0.79 12.78 8.25
C SER A 107 -0.94 13.41 6.87
N ARG A 108 -0.51 14.67 6.70
CA ARG A 108 -0.50 15.37 5.41
C ARG A 108 0.73 15.04 4.58
N GLY A 109 0.57 15.13 3.26
CA GLY A 109 1.64 15.11 2.29
C GLY A 109 1.25 15.87 1.02
N PRO A 110 2.22 16.17 0.14
CA PRO A 110 1.92 16.74 -1.16
C PRO A 110 0.99 15.80 -1.94
N PRO A 111 0.15 16.32 -2.84
CA PRO A 111 -0.78 15.50 -3.62
C PRO A 111 0.03 14.49 -4.43
N ARG A 112 -0.35 13.20 -4.36
CA ARG A 112 0.29 12.12 -5.11
C ARG A 112 -0.77 11.22 -5.73
N PRO A 113 -0.55 10.73 -6.96
CA PRO A 113 -1.41 9.70 -7.54
C PRO A 113 -1.45 8.46 -6.64
N LEU A 114 -2.65 7.92 -6.43
CA LEU A 114 -2.79 6.64 -5.75
C LEU A 114 -2.20 5.54 -6.63
N ARG A 115 -1.23 4.81 -6.09
CA ARG A 115 -0.52 3.77 -6.85
C ARG A 115 -1.43 2.68 -7.40
N ARG A 116 -2.48 2.30 -6.67
CA ARG A 116 -3.45 1.30 -7.11
C ARG A 116 -4.06 1.65 -8.47
N LEU A 117 -4.25 2.94 -8.74
CA LEU A 117 -4.76 3.44 -10.02
C LEU A 117 -3.82 3.06 -11.19
N LEU A 118 -2.51 3.01 -10.96
CA LEU A 118 -1.51 2.68 -11.98
C LEU A 118 -1.34 1.17 -12.23
N GLN A 119 -1.94 0.33 -11.39
CA GLN A 119 -1.83 -1.14 -11.49
C GLN A 119 -2.92 -1.75 -12.38
N GLY A 120 -3.28 -1.05 -13.47
CA GLY A 120 -4.32 -1.46 -14.42
C GLY A 120 -5.74 -1.10 -14.00
N LEU A 121 -5.90 -0.22 -13.00
CA LEU A 121 -7.21 0.20 -12.49
C LEU A 121 -7.73 1.50 -13.13
N ASP A 122 -6.85 2.48 -13.35
CA ASP A 122 -7.13 3.68 -14.13
C ASP A 122 -6.19 3.70 -15.35
N PRO A 123 -6.67 3.23 -16.51
CA PRO A 123 -5.86 3.21 -17.72
C PRO A 123 -5.46 4.60 -18.21
N ARG A 124 -6.24 5.65 -17.91
CA ARG A 124 -5.89 7.02 -18.29
C ARG A 124 -4.70 7.52 -17.48
N SER A 125 -4.70 7.31 -16.16
CA SER A 125 -3.54 7.65 -15.32
C SER A 125 -2.29 6.89 -15.75
N THR A 126 -2.44 5.62 -16.10
CA THR A 126 -1.33 4.79 -16.61
C THR A 126 -0.78 5.33 -17.94
N ALA A 127 -1.65 5.64 -18.90
CA ALA A 127 -1.24 6.22 -20.19
C ALA A 127 -0.55 7.59 -20.00
N ASN A 128 -1.09 8.45 -19.15
CA ASN A 128 -0.53 9.76 -18.83
C ASN A 128 0.87 9.65 -18.21
N LEU A 129 1.07 8.70 -17.29
CA LEU A 129 2.36 8.46 -16.65
C LEU A 129 3.45 8.13 -17.70
N PHE A 130 3.14 7.27 -18.65
CA PHE A 130 4.11 6.82 -19.65
C PHE A 130 4.18 7.69 -20.91
N ASN A 131 3.40 8.77 -21.02
CA ASN A 131 3.36 9.62 -22.21
C ASN A 131 4.74 10.22 -22.57
N ASN A 132 5.54 10.55 -21.56
CA ASN A 132 6.89 11.11 -21.70
C ASN A 132 8.00 10.08 -21.38
N SER A 133 7.69 8.78 -21.45
CA SER A 133 8.66 7.71 -21.20
C SER A 133 9.56 7.45 -22.41
N ILE A 134 10.65 6.72 -22.16
CA ILE A 134 11.54 6.19 -23.21
C ILE A 134 11.37 4.67 -23.32
N CYS A 135 11.47 4.14 -24.53
CA CYS A 135 11.50 2.70 -24.76
C CYS A 135 12.94 2.22 -24.64
N ILE A 136 13.22 1.32 -23.69
CA ILE A 136 14.59 0.88 -23.39
C ILE A 136 14.91 -0.53 -23.91
N GLY A 137 13.91 -1.24 -24.44
CA GLY A 137 14.10 -2.56 -25.03
C GLY A 137 12.88 -3.45 -24.87
N GLU A 138 13.12 -4.75 -24.96
CA GLU A 138 12.12 -5.81 -24.91
C GLU A 138 12.54 -6.88 -23.89
N LYS A 139 11.56 -7.53 -23.25
CA LYS A 139 11.80 -8.61 -22.28
C LYS A 139 10.57 -9.49 -22.19
N THR A 140 10.79 -10.80 -22.13
CA THR A 140 9.75 -11.76 -21.79
C THR A 140 9.42 -11.70 -20.29
N VAL A 141 8.16 -11.46 -19.96
CA VAL A 141 7.63 -11.43 -18.58
C VAL A 141 6.46 -12.40 -18.49
N ASN A 142 6.51 -13.37 -17.59
CA ASN A 142 5.47 -14.41 -17.44
C ASN A 142 5.05 -15.08 -18.78
N ASN A 143 6.03 -15.42 -19.62
CA ASN A 143 5.83 -16.00 -20.95
C ASN A 143 5.12 -15.07 -21.95
N GLU A 144 5.11 -13.76 -21.69
CA GLU A 144 4.59 -12.74 -22.59
C GLU A 144 5.73 -11.82 -23.04
N GLU A 145 5.92 -11.69 -24.36
CA GLU A 145 6.86 -10.72 -24.92
C GLU A 145 6.35 -9.29 -24.65
N CYS A 146 7.19 -8.47 -24.01
CA CYS A 146 6.83 -7.11 -23.61
C CYS A 146 7.83 -6.07 -24.09
N PHE A 147 7.34 -4.90 -24.50
CA PHE A 147 8.16 -3.69 -24.60
C PHE A 147 8.34 -3.07 -23.21
N ILE A 148 9.52 -2.49 -22.96
CA ILE A 148 9.85 -1.85 -21.69
C ILE A 148 9.87 -0.33 -21.87
N LEU A 149 8.96 0.35 -21.19
CA LEU A 149 8.98 1.80 -21.06
C LEU A 149 9.59 2.19 -19.72
N LYS A 150 10.52 3.14 -19.72
CA LYS A 150 11.16 3.71 -18.53
C LYS A 150 10.80 5.19 -18.41
N LEU A 151 10.41 5.60 -17.22
CA LEU A 151 10.23 6.99 -16.82
C LEU A 151 11.14 7.29 -15.63
N GLU A 152 11.88 8.39 -15.70
CA GLU A 152 12.68 8.89 -14.59
C GLU A 152 12.19 10.29 -14.22
N ALA A 153 11.92 10.53 -12.95
CA ALA A 153 11.47 11.84 -12.50
C ALA A 153 12.60 12.86 -12.62
N ASP A 154 12.28 14.05 -13.14
CA ASP A 154 13.25 15.13 -13.27
C ASP A 154 13.63 15.74 -11.91
N SER A 155 14.79 16.38 -11.87
CA SER A 155 15.36 16.96 -10.65
C SER A 155 14.41 17.98 -9.98
N ASN A 156 13.68 18.78 -10.75
CA ASN A 156 12.77 19.80 -10.21
C ASN A 156 11.56 19.14 -9.50
N THR A 157 10.98 18.11 -10.13
CA THR A 157 9.93 17.30 -9.52
C THR A 157 10.40 16.62 -8.23
N LEU A 158 11.64 16.10 -8.20
CA LEU A 158 12.22 15.47 -7.01
C LEU A 158 12.47 16.49 -5.88
N GLN A 159 12.99 17.67 -6.20
CA GLN A 159 13.23 18.74 -5.23
C GLN A 159 11.92 19.26 -4.63
N THR A 160 10.90 19.52 -5.47
CA THR A 160 9.58 19.99 -5.02
C THR A 160 8.90 18.99 -4.07
N ARG A 161 9.17 17.69 -4.26
CA ARG A 161 8.62 16.60 -3.42
C ARG A 161 9.48 16.29 -2.19
N SER A 162 10.67 16.88 -2.08
CA SER A 162 11.57 16.74 -0.94
C SER A 162 11.15 17.67 0.19
N SER A 163 11.61 17.39 1.41
CA SER A 163 11.33 18.19 2.62
C SER A 163 12.61 18.51 3.36
N SER A 164 12.53 19.24 4.47
CA SER A 164 13.69 19.60 5.28
C SER A 164 14.47 18.38 5.79
N ASN A 165 13.79 17.25 6.00
CA ASN A 165 14.36 16.06 6.63
C ASN A 165 14.56 14.88 5.65
N VAL A 166 13.95 14.95 4.47
CA VAL A 166 13.96 13.86 3.47
C VAL A 166 14.26 14.44 2.09
N GLU A 167 15.33 13.95 1.46
CA GLU A 167 15.68 14.22 0.07
C GLU A 167 15.29 13.02 -0.80
N ILE A 168 14.59 13.28 -1.91
CA ILE A 168 14.32 12.26 -2.91
C ILE A 168 15.43 12.31 -3.95
N ILE A 169 16.28 11.28 -3.96
CA ILE A 169 17.43 11.20 -4.87
C ILE A 169 17.01 10.71 -6.24
N ARG A 170 16.16 9.68 -6.29
CA ARG A 170 15.75 9.04 -7.54
C ARG A 170 14.36 8.45 -7.42
N HIS A 171 13.58 8.63 -8.47
CA HIS A 171 12.30 7.95 -8.64
C HIS A 171 12.21 7.49 -10.09
N THR A 172 12.15 6.17 -10.28
CA THR A 172 12.15 5.57 -11.62
C THR A 172 11.03 4.55 -11.69
N VAL A 173 10.26 4.60 -12.76
CA VAL A 173 9.14 3.70 -13.01
C VAL A 173 9.37 2.98 -14.34
N TRP A 174 9.07 1.69 -14.38
CA TRP A 174 9.08 0.89 -15.59
C TRP A 174 7.72 0.24 -15.83
N GLY A 175 7.27 0.27 -17.07
CA GLY A 175 6.05 -0.39 -17.53
C GLY A 175 6.39 -1.42 -18.60
N TYR A 176 5.86 -2.62 -18.44
CA TYR A 176 6.04 -3.73 -19.37
C TYR A 176 4.74 -3.95 -20.11
N PHE A 177 4.72 -3.59 -21.39
CA PHE A 177 3.53 -3.63 -22.24
C PHE A 177 3.60 -4.81 -23.19
N SER A 178 2.61 -5.69 -23.15
CA SER A 178 2.52 -6.87 -24.02
C SER A 178 2.58 -6.45 -25.48
N GLN A 179 3.46 -7.07 -26.27
CA GLN A 179 3.55 -6.84 -27.71
C GLN A 179 2.31 -7.37 -28.44
N ARG A 180 1.68 -8.41 -27.89
CA ARG A 180 0.52 -9.11 -28.48
C ARG A 180 -0.80 -8.40 -28.20
N THR A 181 -1.00 -7.93 -26.97
CA THR A 181 -2.28 -7.36 -26.52
C THR A 181 -2.24 -5.85 -26.32
N GLY A 182 -1.05 -5.25 -26.22
CA GLY A 182 -0.87 -3.84 -25.86
C GLY A 182 -1.10 -3.52 -24.37
N LEU A 183 -1.60 -4.48 -23.57
CA LEU A 183 -1.93 -4.28 -22.16
C LEU A 183 -0.67 -4.23 -21.27
N LEU A 184 -0.78 -3.55 -20.13
CA LEU A 184 0.27 -3.50 -19.11
C LEU A 184 0.32 -4.83 -18.33
N VAL A 185 1.45 -5.52 -18.38
CA VAL A 185 1.68 -6.84 -17.76
C VAL A 185 2.39 -6.71 -16.42
N GLN A 186 3.36 -5.80 -16.34
CA GLN A 186 4.15 -5.55 -15.14
C GLN A 186 4.42 -4.06 -14.96
N LEU A 187 4.42 -3.61 -13.70
CA LEU A 187 4.80 -2.26 -13.29
C LEU A 187 5.88 -2.36 -12.21
N GLU A 188 7.01 -1.70 -12.43
CA GLU A 188 8.07 -1.54 -11.43
C GLU A 188 8.21 -0.08 -11.03
N ASP A 189 8.45 0.17 -9.74
CA ASP A 189 8.63 1.50 -9.16
C ASP A 189 9.78 1.44 -8.15
N SER A 190 10.82 2.25 -8.37
CA SER A 190 12.00 2.36 -7.50
C SER A 190 12.11 3.79 -6.98
N HIS A 191 12.14 3.94 -5.67
CA HIS A 191 12.19 5.24 -4.99
C HIS A 191 13.31 5.24 -3.95
N LEU A 192 14.35 6.04 -4.20
CA LEU A 192 15.50 6.20 -3.34
C LEU A 192 15.43 7.54 -2.60
N LEU A 193 15.49 7.45 -1.28
CA LEU A 193 15.42 8.56 -0.35
C LEU A 193 16.70 8.63 0.46
N LYS A 194 17.12 9.85 0.80
CA LYS A 194 18.15 10.14 1.79
C LYS A 194 17.56 10.94 2.93
N LEU A 195 17.77 10.46 4.15
CA LEU A 195 17.43 11.20 5.35
C LEU A 195 18.52 12.20 5.66
N LYS A 196 18.14 13.46 5.86
CA LYS A 196 19.05 14.51 6.29
C LYS A 196 19.20 14.44 7.80
N THR A 197 20.33 13.92 8.26
CA THR A 197 20.73 13.88 9.67
C THR A 197 21.68 15.05 9.95
N THR A 198 21.76 15.50 11.21
CA THR A 198 22.70 16.55 11.63
C THR A 198 24.14 16.04 11.80
N ALA A 199 24.34 14.72 11.74
CA ALA A 199 25.64 14.05 11.76
C ALA A 199 26.12 13.76 10.31
N SER A 200 27.41 13.46 10.11
CA SER A 200 27.95 13.11 8.78
C SER A 200 27.32 11.85 8.16
N ASP A 201 26.61 11.06 8.96
CA ASP A 201 26.14 9.74 8.58
C ASP A 201 24.82 9.83 7.82
N ALA A 202 24.89 9.60 6.51
CA ALA A 202 23.72 9.59 5.64
C ALA A 202 23.01 8.23 5.69
N ILE A 203 21.72 8.25 6.05
CA ILE A 203 20.86 7.06 6.00
C ILE A 203 20.04 7.10 4.71
N PHE A 204 20.08 6.00 3.95
CA PHE A 204 19.33 5.82 2.72
C PHE A 204 18.21 4.81 2.90
N TRP A 205 17.11 5.07 2.20
CA TRP A 205 15.97 4.17 2.09
C TRP A 205 15.65 3.96 0.62
N GLU A 206 15.63 2.70 0.19
CA GLU A 206 15.15 2.34 -1.14
C GLU A 206 13.87 1.51 -1.01
N THR A 207 12.82 1.98 -1.66
CA THR A 207 11.59 1.22 -1.86
C THR A 207 11.55 0.75 -3.30
N ASN A 208 11.60 -0.57 -3.50
CA ASN A 208 11.39 -1.19 -4.81
C ASN A 208 10.07 -1.94 -4.81
N MET A 209 9.26 -1.69 -5.82
CA MET A 209 7.99 -2.35 -6.03
C MET A 209 7.97 -3.03 -7.38
N GLU A 210 7.39 -4.22 -7.41
CA GLU A 210 7.14 -5.00 -8.60
C GLU A 210 5.69 -5.49 -8.56
N SER A 211 4.89 -5.14 -9.56
CA SER A 211 3.47 -5.52 -9.65
C SER A 211 3.19 -6.26 -10.94
N LEU A 212 2.70 -7.48 -10.85
CA LEU A 212 2.14 -8.23 -11.96
C LEU A 212 0.65 -7.96 -12.05
N ILE A 213 0.19 -7.66 -13.25
CA ILE A 213 -1.17 -7.22 -13.54
C ILE A 213 -1.84 -8.27 -14.43
N GLN A 214 -3.00 -8.75 -14.01
CA GLN A 214 -3.64 -9.95 -14.55
C GLN A 214 -5.16 -9.79 -14.60
N ASP A 215 -5.83 -10.75 -15.25
CA ASP A 215 -7.30 -10.84 -15.29
C ASP A 215 -7.97 -9.56 -15.80
N TYR A 216 -7.51 -9.04 -16.94
CA TYR A 216 -8.18 -7.92 -17.59
C TYR A 216 -9.59 -8.31 -18.03
N LYS A 217 -10.58 -7.52 -17.62
CA LYS A 217 -11.99 -7.65 -18.02
C LYS A 217 -12.51 -6.34 -18.54
N THR A 218 -13.40 -6.41 -19.51
CA THR A 218 -14.06 -5.24 -20.07
C THR A 218 -15.24 -4.83 -19.19
N VAL A 219 -15.22 -3.60 -18.69
CA VAL A 219 -16.30 -2.95 -17.94
C VAL A 219 -16.63 -1.64 -18.67
N ASP A 220 -17.87 -1.48 -19.13
CA ASP A 220 -18.32 -0.33 -19.94
C ASP A 220 -17.39 0.03 -21.12
N GLY A 221 -16.86 -1.01 -21.79
CA GLY A 221 -15.95 -0.84 -22.93
C GLY A 221 -14.51 -0.52 -22.56
N ILE A 222 -14.16 -0.53 -21.27
CA ILE A 222 -12.82 -0.26 -20.76
C ILE A 222 -12.21 -1.53 -20.18
N ASN A 223 -11.00 -1.91 -20.58
CA ASN A 223 -10.31 -3.07 -20.02
C ASN A 223 -9.59 -2.72 -18.71
N ILE A 224 -10.05 -3.34 -17.62
CA ILE A 224 -9.57 -3.13 -16.25
C ILE A 224 -9.00 -4.43 -15.70
N ALA A 225 -7.83 -4.35 -15.06
CA ALA A 225 -7.23 -5.51 -14.41
C ALA A 225 -7.97 -5.87 -13.12
N HIS A 226 -8.45 -7.11 -13.02
CA HIS A 226 -9.18 -7.59 -11.85
C HIS A 226 -8.33 -8.42 -10.89
N ALA A 227 -7.07 -8.68 -11.20
CA ALA A 227 -6.18 -9.39 -10.29
C ALA A 227 -4.73 -8.98 -10.45
N GLY A 228 -3.95 -9.19 -9.39
CA GLY A 228 -2.52 -9.01 -9.49
C GLY A 228 -1.76 -9.44 -8.25
N LYS A 229 -0.43 -9.36 -8.38
CA LYS A 229 0.51 -9.68 -7.30
C LYS A 229 1.53 -8.57 -7.23
N THR A 230 1.70 -8.01 -6.04
CA THR A 230 2.64 -6.93 -5.80
C THR A 230 3.65 -7.36 -4.76
N TRP A 231 4.93 -7.11 -5.02
CA TRP A 231 6.00 -7.25 -4.05
C TRP A 231 6.56 -5.88 -3.77
N VAL A 232 6.67 -5.55 -2.48
CA VAL A 232 7.30 -4.31 -2.01
C VAL A 232 8.50 -4.70 -1.19
N THR A 233 9.66 -4.18 -1.56
CA THR A 233 10.92 -4.38 -0.84
C THR A 233 11.38 -3.04 -0.32
N LEU A 234 11.50 -2.92 1.00
CA LEU A 234 12.04 -1.76 1.68
C LEU A 234 13.43 -2.11 2.20
N SER A 235 14.44 -1.40 1.69
CA SER A 235 15.83 -1.57 2.08
C SER A 235 16.32 -0.29 2.77
N ARG A 236 16.96 -0.43 3.93
CA ARG A 236 17.69 0.63 4.60
C ARG A 236 19.17 0.33 4.52
N PHE A 237 19.98 1.34 4.21
CA PHE A 237 21.44 1.22 4.19
C PHE A 237 22.12 2.54 4.54
N GLY A 238 23.34 2.48 5.08
CA GLY A 238 24.12 3.65 5.52
C GLY A 238 24.87 3.39 6.83
N GLU A 239 25.69 4.34 7.26
CA GLU A 239 26.43 4.24 8.53
C GLU A 239 25.49 4.44 9.73
N GLY A 240 25.41 3.43 10.60
CA GLY A 240 24.55 3.39 11.76
C GLY A 240 24.45 1.98 12.37
N PRO A 241 23.93 1.82 13.61
CA PRO A 241 23.95 0.55 14.35
C PRO A 241 23.10 -0.57 13.73
N GLU A 242 22.21 -0.26 12.79
CA GLU A 242 21.46 -1.22 11.96
C GLU A 242 21.83 -0.98 10.48
N SER A 243 23.03 -1.40 10.08
CA SER A 243 23.61 -0.97 8.79
C SER A 243 22.83 -1.45 7.56
N HIS A 244 22.12 -2.59 7.66
CA HIS A 244 21.28 -3.11 6.58
C HIS A 244 20.02 -3.82 7.12
N SER A 245 18.85 -3.23 6.89
CA SER A 245 17.56 -3.90 7.11
C SER A 245 16.82 -4.05 5.79
N LYS A 246 16.31 -5.24 5.49
CA LYS A 246 15.52 -5.50 4.27
C LYS A 246 14.20 -6.20 4.62
N THR A 247 13.11 -5.50 4.40
CA THR A 247 11.75 -6.03 4.62
C THR A 247 11.08 -6.23 3.27
N ARG A 248 10.49 -7.41 3.05
CA ARG A 248 9.71 -7.69 1.85
C ARG A 248 8.27 -8.01 2.21
N VAL A 249 7.34 -7.28 1.62
CA VAL A 249 5.90 -7.52 1.72
C VAL A 249 5.43 -8.06 0.37
N LYS A 250 4.59 -9.10 0.42
CA LYS A 250 3.88 -9.63 -0.73
C LYS A 250 2.40 -9.34 -0.56
N GLU A 251 1.80 -8.86 -1.61
CA GLU A 251 0.38 -8.60 -1.75
C GLU A 251 -0.16 -9.41 -2.92
N VAL A 252 -1.32 -10.03 -2.74
CA VAL A 252 -2.13 -10.60 -3.82
C VAL A 252 -3.49 -9.93 -3.73
N TRP A 253 -3.96 -9.33 -4.81
CA TRP A 253 -5.21 -8.59 -4.81
C TRP A 253 -6.13 -9.09 -5.92
N LYS A 254 -7.42 -8.97 -5.68
CA LYS A 254 -8.50 -9.30 -6.61
C LYS A 254 -9.57 -8.23 -6.49
N ILE A 255 -10.07 -7.76 -7.62
CA ILE A 255 -11.17 -6.82 -7.73
C ILE A 255 -12.43 -7.62 -8.03
N GLU A 256 -13.48 -7.32 -7.28
CA GLU A 256 -14.77 -7.99 -7.38
C GLU A 256 -15.78 -7.11 -8.10
N GLU A 257 -15.75 -5.81 -7.82
CA GLU A 257 -16.64 -4.84 -8.45
C GLU A 257 -15.86 -3.61 -8.92
N VAL A 258 -16.25 -3.11 -10.10
CA VAL A 258 -15.79 -1.86 -10.70
C VAL A 258 -17.01 -1.19 -11.30
N ASP A 259 -17.14 0.11 -11.07
CA ASP A 259 -18.18 0.93 -11.68
C ASP A 259 -17.64 2.33 -12.03
N PHE A 260 -18.24 2.97 -13.03
CA PHE A 260 -17.84 4.27 -13.54
C PHE A 260 -18.98 5.28 -13.42
N ASN A 261 -18.62 6.56 -13.35
CA ASN A 261 -19.59 7.66 -13.37
C ASN A 261 -20.64 7.57 -12.25
N ILE A 262 -20.14 7.34 -11.04
CA ILE A 262 -20.92 7.17 -9.82
C ILE A 262 -21.79 8.41 -9.58
N LYS A 263 -23.12 8.21 -9.64
CA LYS A 263 -24.10 9.27 -9.38
C LYS A 263 -24.07 9.66 -7.89
N GLY A 264 -24.06 10.96 -7.62
CA GLY A 264 -24.07 11.49 -6.25
C GLY A 264 -22.71 11.48 -5.54
N LEU A 265 -21.62 11.08 -6.20
CA LEU A 265 -20.28 11.16 -5.62
C LEU A 265 -19.83 12.62 -5.49
N SER A 266 -20.02 13.18 -4.29
CA SER A 266 -19.62 14.54 -3.91
C SER A 266 -18.11 14.66 -3.76
N ILE A 267 -17.60 15.88 -3.91
CA ILE A 267 -16.20 16.21 -3.59
C ILE A 267 -15.90 16.02 -2.09
N ASP A 268 -16.94 16.10 -1.25
CA ASP A 268 -16.82 15.98 0.20
C ASP A 268 -16.31 14.59 0.64
N CYS A 269 -16.53 13.56 -0.18
CA CYS A 269 -16.03 12.20 0.05
C CYS A 269 -14.50 12.10 0.02
N PHE A 270 -13.81 13.12 -0.50
CA PHE A 270 -12.36 13.16 -0.63
C PHE A 270 -11.70 14.13 0.35
N LEU A 271 -12.52 14.88 1.09
CA LEU A 271 -12.03 15.83 2.08
C LEU A 271 -11.27 15.10 3.19
N PRO A 272 -10.22 15.73 3.69
CA PRO A 272 -9.37 15.10 4.67
C PRO A 272 -10.09 15.21 6.06
N PRO A 273 -9.93 14.24 6.98
CA PRO A 273 -10.65 14.22 8.26
C PRO A 273 -10.58 15.52 9.08
N SER A 274 -11.64 15.90 9.79
CA SER A 274 -11.73 17.20 10.47
C SER A 274 -10.73 17.41 11.61
N ASP A 275 -10.18 16.33 12.17
CA ASP A 275 -9.19 16.26 13.26
C ASP A 275 -7.73 16.43 12.80
N LEU A 276 -7.54 16.89 11.55
CA LEU A 276 -6.24 17.18 10.95
C LEU A 276 -5.60 18.48 11.45
N LYS A 277 -4.51 18.38 12.22
CA LYS A 277 -3.69 19.54 12.60
C LYS A 277 -3.16 20.28 11.36
N LYS A 278 -3.57 21.54 11.16
CA LYS A 278 -2.90 22.44 10.21
C LYS A 278 -1.45 22.58 10.65
N GLU A 279 -0.50 22.37 9.76
CA GLU A 279 0.86 22.87 10.00
C GLU A 279 0.72 24.39 9.95
N GLU A 280 0.77 25.04 11.11
CA GLU A 280 0.72 26.49 11.21
C GLU A 280 1.87 27.09 10.40
N GLU A 281 1.52 27.95 9.45
CA GLU A 281 2.46 28.86 8.80
C GLU A 281 3.21 29.62 9.90
N LYS A 282 4.52 29.42 9.98
CA LYS A 282 5.38 30.14 10.93
C LYS A 282 5.38 31.63 10.57
N VAL A 283 4.45 32.38 11.13
CA VAL A 283 4.62 33.82 11.34
C VAL A 283 5.64 33.97 12.46
N VAL A 284 6.69 34.73 12.15
CA VAL A 284 7.77 35.08 13.07
C VAL A 284 7.17 35.89 14.23
N GLU A 285 7.13 35.31 15.43
CA GLU A 285 7.22 36.10 16.65
C GLU A 285 8.04 35.35 17.70
N GLU A 286 9.01 36.07 18.23
CA GLU A 286 10.04 35.66 19.16
C GLU A 286 9.44 35.52 20.57
N CYS A 287 9.51 34.34 21.19
CA CYS A 287 9.46 34.24 22.66
C CYS A 287 10.13 32.96 23.19
N ARG A 288 10.83 33.18 24.30
CA ARG A 288 11.87 32.34 24.93
C ARG A 288 11.43 30.94 25.40
N VAL A 289 12.37 30.01 25.31
CA VAL A 289 12.38 28.68 25.94
C VAL A 289 12.34 28.78 27.47
N PRO A 290 11.67 27.84 28.16
CA PRO A 290 12.38 27.13 29.22
C PRO A 290 12.34 25.63 29.01
N ALA A 291 13.51 25.04 29.27
CA ALA A 291 13.83 23.63 29.14
C ALA A 291 12.96 22.77 30.05
N SER A 292 12.43 21.67 29.51
CA SER A 292 12.20 20.48 30.31
C SER A 292 12.53 19.23 29.51
N ASN A 293 13.47 18.46 30.06
CA ASN A 293 13.95 17.19 29.53
C ASN A 293 12.86 16.13 29.70
N THR A 294 12.28 15.63 28.62
CA THR A 294 11.60 14.33 28.60
C THR A 294 12.20 13.45 27.52
N LYS A 295 13.06 12.54 27.98
CA LYS A 295 13.61 11.42 27.21
C LYS A 295 12.48 10.61 26.57
N LEU A 296 12.47 10.48 25.25
CA LEU A 296 11.64 9.49 24.55
C LEU A 296 12.19 8.09 24.85
N PRO A 297 11.39 7.14 25.37
CA PRO A 297 11.86 5.79 25.56
C PRO A 297 11.88 5.05 24.22
N TYR A 298 13.10 4.83 23.71
CA TYR A 298 13.42 3.71 22.83
C TYR A 298 13.10 2.40 23.54
N LYS A 299 12.03 1.70 23.14
CA LYS A 299 11.94 0.24 23.25
C LYS A 299 10.76 -0.30 22.44
N ILE A 300 11.06 -0.92 21.31
CA ILE A 300 10.16 -1.86 20.65
C ILE A 300 10.20 -3.14 21.50
N GLN A 301 9.24 -3.30 22.40
CA GLN A 301 9.03 -4.58 23.07
C GLN A 301 8.27 -5.50 22.12
N SER A 302 8.94 -6.57 21.70
CA SER A 302 8.32 -7.76 21.15
C SER A 302 7.25 -8.27 22.12
N ALA A 303 5.98 -8.04 21.80
CA ALA A 303 4.88 -8.70 22.50
C ALA A 303 4.86 -10.17 22.08
N SER A 304 5.36 -11.01 22.99
CA SER A 304 5.24 -12.45 22.95
C SER A 304 3.76 -12.83 23.12
N PHE A 305 3.17 -13.54 22.16
CA PHE A 305 1.86 -14.16 22.34
C PHE A 305 2.02 -15.38 23.25
N LYS A 306 1.54 -15.28 24.50
CA LYS A 306 1.23 -16.45 25.32
C LYS A 306 -0.23 -16.84 25.09
N ILE A 307 -0.40 -18.07 24.63
CA ILE A 307 -1.65 -18.82 24.48
C ILE A 307 -2.21 -19.14 25.88
N SER A 308 -3.51 -18.93 26.11
CA SER A 308 -4.25 -19.69 27.13
C SER A 308 -5.77 -19.74 26.88
N VAL A 309 -6.19 -20.84 26.24
CA VAL A 309 -7.31 -21.75 26.60
C VAL A 309 -8.75 -21.23 26.57
N SER A 310 -9.50 -21.78 25.61
CA SER A 310 -10.96 -21.84 25.55
C SER A 310 -11.54 -22.80 26.59
N LYS A 311 -12.73 -22.50 27.15
CA LYS A 311 -13.78 -23.52 27.30
C LYS A 311 -15.19 -22.92 27.37
N VAL A 312 -16.07 -23.62 26.67
CA VAL A 312 -17.48 -23.41 26.34
C VAL A 312 -18.40 -23.75 27.53
N ALA A 313 -19.55 -23.08 27.66
CA ALA A 313 -20.81 -23.68 28.12
C ALA A 313 -22.01 -22.78 27.78
N ALA A 314 -22.89 -23.27 26.88
CA ALA A 314 -24.31 -22.92 26.87
C ALA A 314 -25.05 -24.04 26.13
N VAL A 315 -25.61 -24.99 26.88
CA VAL A 315 -26.67 -25.89 26.42
C VAL A 315 -27.64 -26.03 27.59
N ASN A 316 -28.84 -25.47 27.42
CA ASN A 316 -30.02 -25.85 28.19
C ASN A 316 -30.65 -27.07 27.51
N VAL A 317 -30.83 -28.15 28.26
CA VAL A 317 -31.82 -29.20 27.98
C VAL A 317 -32.34 -29.68 29.34
N ASP A 318 -33.63 -29.50 29.56
CA ASP A 318 -34.42 -30.13 30.63
C ASP A 318 -34.30 -31.65 30.56
N ASP A 319 -34.24 -32.33 31.71
CA ASP A 319 -34.95 -33.60 31.85
C ASP A 319 -35.26 -33.94 33.30
N SER A 320 -36.48 -34.46 33.46
CA SER A 320 -37.17 -34.80 34.69
C SER A 320 -36.58 -36.02 35.41
N SER A 321 -36.73 -36.09 36.73
CA SER A 321 -36.78 -37.37 37.46
C SER A 321 -37.78 -37.30 38.63
N GLY A 322 -38.88 -38.03 38.50
CA GLY A 322 -39.55 -38.70 39.64
C GLY A 322 -38.95 -40.10 39.79
N SER A 323 -39.13 -40.86 40.88
CA SER A 323 -40.24 -40.91 41.83
C SER A 323 -39.87 -41.76 43.06
N GLU A 324 -40.49 -41.45 44.22
CA GLU A 324 -41.01 -42.34 45.30
C GLU A 324 -40.00 -43.11 46.19
N SER A 325 -40.20 -43.37 47.50
CA SER A 325 -41.20 -43.08 48.56
C SER A 325 -40.45 -43.14 49.93
N ASP A 326 -40.88 -42.53 51.04
CA ASP A 326 -41.87 -43.01 52.01
C ASP A 326 -42.27 -41.88 53.00
N GLY A 327 -43.54 -41.83 53.41
CA GLY A 327 -44.07 -41.09 54.58
C GLY A 327 -43.77 -41.85 55.89
N ASP A 328 -44.29 -41.54 57.07
CA ASP A 328 -45.12 -40.50 57.69
C ASP A 328 -44.97 -40.71 59.23
N GLU A 329 -45.62 -39.87 60.05
CA GLU A 329 -45.91 -39.99 61.51
C GLU A 329 -44.89 -39.34 62.47
N GLU A 330 -45.24 -38.20 63.09
CA GLU A 330 -45.96 -38.03 64.39
C GLU A 330 -45.17 -38.55 65.61
N ASP A 331 -44.77 -37.65 66.51
CA ASP A 331 -45.29 -37.53 67.90
C ASP A 331 -44.36 -36.72 68.84
N MET A 332 -45.01 -35.93 69.70
CA MET A 332 -44.58 -35.26 70.95
C MET A 332 -43.57 -34.09 70.91
#